data_AF-A0A970SEP1-F1
#
_entry.id   AF-A0A970SEP1-F1
#
_cell.length_a   1.000
_cell.length_b   1.000
_cell.length_c   1.000
_cell.angle_alpha   90.00
_cell.angle_beta   90.00
_cell.angle_gamma   90.00
#
_symmetry.space_group_name_H-M   'P 1'
#
loop_
_entity.id
_entity.type
_entity.pdbx_description
1 polymer ?
#
loop_
_entity_poly.entity_id
_entity_poly.type
_entity_poly.pdbx_seq_one_letter_code
_entity_poly.pdbx_strand_id
1 'polypeptide(L)'
;MKKSVVYGAGNIGRGFIGQLFSESGYEVVFIDINQELVDRLNSNGKYPVQILDPRENKEFYVENVRAVNGRCLSVSAEEISNADIMATSVGVNILPEIAKTIAAGLKKRWRDGNTEPLNIIICENLIGANLLLAQWIGNDLDTSE
;
A
#
# COMPACT_ATOMS: atom_id res chain seq x y z
N MET A 1 -14.98 -0.44 9.26
CA MET A 1 -14.48 0.23 8.04
C MET A 1 -13.50 -0.73 7.39
N LYS A 2 -13.51 -0.87 6.05
CA LYS A 2 -12.53 -1.72 5.36
C LYS A 2 -11.17 -1.01 5.33
N LYS A 3 -10.09 -1.77 5.34
CA LYS A 3 -8.71 -1.27 5.30
C LYS A 3 -8.08 -1.55 3.94
N SER A 4 -7.54 -0.51 3.30
CA SER A 4 -6.65 -0.66 2.16
C SER A 4 -5.21 -0.38 2.57
N VAL A 5 -4.26 -1.14 2.00
CA VAL A 5 -2.83 -0.86 2.13
C VAL A 5 -2.28 -0.39 0.80
N VAL A 6 -1.56 0.73 0.80
CA VAL A 6 -0.85 1.24 -0.38
C VAL A 6 0.64 1.26 -0.08
N TYR A 7 1.38 0.33 -0.67
CA TYR A 7 2.84 0.33 -0.56
C TYR A 7 3.40 1.40 -1.50
N GLY A 8 4.07 2.40 -0.94
CA GLY A 8 4.51 3.59 -1.63
C GLY A 8 3.53 4.74 -1.45
N ALA A 9 3.93 5.73 -0.66
CA ALA A 9 3.17 6.96 -0.44
C ALA A 9 3.61 8.08 -1.39
N GLY A 10 4.12 7.75 -2.58
CA GLY A 10 4.55 8.74 -3.59
C GLY A 10 3.39 9.51 -4.22
N ASN A 11 3.67 10.22 -5.32
CA ASN A 11 2.64 11.00 -6.01
C ASN A 11 1.52 10.13 -6.60
N ILE A 12 1.83 8.95 -7.17
CA ILE A 12 0.82 8.01 -7.66
C ILE A 12 0.05 7.37 -6.49
N GLY A 13 0.76 6.98 -5.44
CA GLY A 13 0.14 6.44 -4.23
C GLY A 13 -0.88 7.40 -3.61
N ARG A 14 -0.53 8.68 -3.45
CA ARG A 14 -1.41 9.68 -2.83
C ARG A 14 -2.42 10.30 -3.80
N GLY A 15 -1.96 10.72 -4.98
CA GLY A 15 -2.75 11.48 -5.94
C GLY A 15 -3.64 10.64 -6.85
N PHE A 16 -3.62 9.31 -6.72
CA PHE A 16 -4.48 8.43 -7.51
C PHE A 16 -5.01 7.24 -6.69
N ILE A 17 -4.14 6.34 -6.24
CA ILE A 17 -4.56 5.08 -5.61
C ILE A 17 -5.25 5.32 -4.26
N GLY A 18 -4.58 6.08 -3.39
CA GLY A 18 -5.08 6.42 -2.07
C GLY A 18 -6.34 7.28 -2.13
N GLN A 19 -6.42 8.19 -3.11
CA GLN A 19 -7.65 8.91 -3.41
C GLN A 19 -8.80 7.93 -3.69
N LEU A 20 -8.65 7.02 -4.67
CA LEU A 20 -9.71 6.10 -5.06
C LEU A 20 -10.18 5.22 -3.89
N PHE A 21 -9.24 4.73 -3.05
CA PHE A 21 -9.60 3.95 -1.88
C PHE A 21 -10.35 4.76 -0.82
N SER A 22 -9.90 5.99 -0.54
CA SER A 22 -10.58 6.89 0.40
C SER A 22 -11.99 7.22 -0.08
N GLU A 23 -12.17 7.59 -1.35
CA GLU A 23 -13.48 7.83 -1.97
C GLU A 23 -14.38 6.59 -1.95
N SER A 24 -13.78 5.39 -1.98
CA SER A 24 -14.49 4.12 -1.85
C SER A 24 -14.83 3.73 -0.40
N GLY A 25 -14.51 4.60 0.58
CA GLY A 25 -14.83 4.41 2.00
C GLY A 25 -13.86 3.52 2.78
N TYR A 26 -12.65 3.29 2.26
CA TYR A 26 -11.60 2.56 2.97
C TYR A 26 -10.82 3.50 3.90
N GLU A 27 -10.35 2.96 5.03
CA GLU A 27 -9.18 3.51 5.72
C GLU A 27 -7.96 3.22 4.84
N VAL A 28 -7.20 4.25 4.49
CA VAL A 28 -6.01 4.10 3.63
C VAL A 28 -4.75 4.12 4.49
N VAL A 29 -4.04 3.00 4.48
CA VAL A 29 -2.77 2.86 5.20
C VAL A 29 -1.63 2.83 4.21
N PHE A 30 -0.81 3.87 4.21
CA PHE A 30 0.40 3.91 3.40
C PHE A 30 1.57 3.20 4.10
N ILE A 31 2.40 2.53 3.31
CA ILE A 31 3.71 2.02 3.77
C ILE A 31 4.79 2.76 2.98
N ASP A 32 5.64 3.53 3.67
CA ASP A 32 6.72 4.30 3.04
C ASP A 32 7.95 4.39 3.95
N ILE A 33 9.13 4.58 3.36
CA ILE A 33 10.39 4.71 4.11
C ILE A 33 10.72 6.16 4.48
N ASN A 34 10.05 7.15 3.89
CA ASN A 34 10.25 8.55 4.25
C ASN A 34 9.53 8.85 5.57
N GLN A 35 10.29 8.89 6.68
CA GLN A 35 9.74 9.11 8.02
C GLN A 35 9.01 10.45 8.14
N GLU A 36 9.54 11.52 7.54
CA GLU A 36 8.88 12.84 7.58
C GLU A 36 7.51 12.80 6.91
N LEU A 37 7.39 12.10 5.77
CA LEU A 37 6.11 11.91 5.09
C LEU A 37 5.14 11.09 5.94
N VAL A 38 5.64 10.01 6.57
CA VAL A 38 4.84 9.17 7.47
C VAL A 38 4.28 9.99 8.63
N ASP A 39 5.13 10.79 9.28
CA ASP A 39 4.74 11.63 10.41
C ASP A 39 3.71 12.68 10.01
N ARG A 40 3.88 13.29 8.83
CA ARG A 40 2.94 14.28 8.29
C ARG A 40 1.57 13.67 7.97
N LEU A 41 1.54 12.47 7.37
CA LEU A 41 0.29 11.76 7.09
C LEU A 41 -0.45 11.43 8.38
N ASN A 42 0.27 10.95 9.41
CA ASN A 42 -0.31 10.61 10.71
C ASN A 42 -0.78 11.84 11.50
N SER A 43 -0.03 12.94 11.43
CA SER A 43 -0.40 14.18 12.14
C SER A 43 -1.65 14.84 11.54
N ASN A 44 -1.79 14.78 10.21
CA ASN A 44 -2.89 15.46 9.53
C ASN A 44 -4.13 14.58 9.35
N GLY A 45 -3.97 13.27 9.19
CA GLY A 45 -5.06 12.34 8.88
C GLY A 45 -5.71 12.54 7.51
N LYS A 46 -5.20 13.50 6.72
CA LYS A 46 -5.66 13.88 5.38
C LYS A 46 -4.62 14.68 4.60
N TYR A 47 -4.79 14.79 3.29
CA TYR A 47 -4.01 15.67 2.42
C TYR A 47 -4.83 16.17 1.23
N PRO A 48 -4.50 17.35 0.67
CA PRO A 48 -5.15 17.84 -0.53
C PRO A 48 -4.63 17.14 -1.78
N VAL A 49 -5.51 16.96 -2.77
CA VAL A 49 -5.17 16.63 -4.15
C VAL A 49 -5.77 17.70 -5.05
N GLN A 50 -4.93 18.26 -5.92
CA GLN A 50 -5.35 19.25 -6.89
C GLN A 50 -5.31 18.66 -8.30
N ILE A 51 -6.46 18.63 -8.96
CA ILE A 51 -6.58 18.27 -10.37
C ILE A 51 -6.53 19.57 -11.17
N LEU A 52 -5.50 19.71 -12.00
CA LEU A 52 -5.34 20.84 -12.89
C LEU A 52 -6.05 20.55 -14.22
N ASP A 53 -6.97 21.42 -14.61
CA ASP A 53 -7.68 21.36 -15.89
C ASP A 53 -7.61 22.74 -16.55
N PRO A 54 -7.49 22.82 -17.89
CA PRO A 54 -7.45 24.10 -18.61
C PRO A 54 -8.64 25.04 -18.36
N ARG A 55 -9.78 24.52 -17.90
CA ARG A 55 -11.00 25.30 -17.63
C ARG A 55 -11.16 25.61 -16.15
N GLU A 56 -10.99 24.62 -15.28
CA GLU A 56 -11.23 24.78 -13.85
C GLU A 56 -10.43 23.77 -13.02
N ASN A 57 -9.57 24.29 -12.12
CA ASN A 57 -8.88 23.45 -11.17
C ASN A 57 -9.84 22.95 -10.08
N LYS A 58 -9.69 21.69 -9.68
CA LYS A 58 -10.45 21.11 -8.57
C LYS A 58 -9.50 20.73 -7.44
N GLU A 59 -9.86 21.07 -6.22
CA GLU A 59 -9.18 20.63 -5.01
C GLU A 59 -10.16 19.87 -4.13
N PHE A 60 -9.70 18.74 -3.60
CA PHE A 60 -10.42 17.98 -2.60
C PHE A 60 -9.42 17.35 -1.62
N TYR A 61 -9.92 16.92 -0.48
CA TYR A 61 -9.12 16.26 0.55
C TYR A 61 -9.32 14.75 0.48
N VAL A 62 -8.21 14.02 0.47
CA VAL A 62 -8.20 12.59 0.73
C VAL A 62 -8.12 12.43 2.25
N GLU A 63 -9.17 11.87 2.85
CA GLU A 63 -9.32 11.73 4.30
C GLU A 63 -9.21 10.25 4.74
N ASN A 64 -9.24 10.00 6.05
CA ASN A 64 -9.08 8.67 6.66
C ASN A 64 -7.78 7.97 6.23
N VAL A 65 -6.69 8.75 6.21
CA VAL A 65 -5.37 8.24 5.82
C VAL A 65 -4.42 8.21 7.01
N ARG A 66 -3.55 7.22 7.03
CA ARG A 66 -2.39 7.16 7.91
C ARG A 66 -1.24 6.44 7.22
N ALA A 67 -0.08 6.39 7.85
CA ALA A 67 1.08 5.72 7.30
C ALA A 67 1.92 5.02 8.38
N VAL A 68 2.66 3.99 7.95
CA VAL A 68 3.66 3.30 8.77
C VAL A 68 5.01 3.30 8.07
N ASN A 69 6.09 3.22 8.86
CA ASN A 69 7.44 3.19 8.32
C ASN A 69 7.77 1.78 7.75
N GLY A 70 7.99 1.73 6.44
CA GLY A 70 8.32 0.52 5.69
C GLY A 70 9.66 -0.14 6.04
N ARG A 71 10.53 0.52 6.83
CA ARG A 71 11.76 -0.09 7.37
C ARG A 71 11.48 -1.06 8.50
N CYS A 72 10.30 -0.99 9.13
CA CYS A 72 9.91 -1.92 10.17
C CYS A 72 9.05 -3.04 9.56
N LEU A 73 9.69 -4.19 9.33
CA LEU A 73 9.06 -5.36 8.71
C LEU A 73 7.81 -5.81 9.46
N SER A 74 7.88 -5.92 10.79
CA SER A 74 6.77 -6.40 11.62
C SER A 74 5.55 -5.47 11.55
N VAL A 75 5.77 -4.16 11.60
CA VAL A 75 4.69 -3.17 11.48
C VAL A 75 4.06 -3.20 10.09
N SER A 76 4.88 -3.28 9.04
CA SER A 76 4.38 -3.35 7.67
C SER A 76 3.60 -4.64 7.41
N ALA A 77 4.11 -5.77 7.90
CA ALA A 77 3.46 -7.07 7.82
C ALA A 77 2.13 -7.11 8.59
N GLU A 78 2.04 -6.44 9.75
CA GLU A 78 0.79 -6.30 10.51
C GLU A 78 -0.27 -5.52 9.73
N GLU A 79 0.11 -4.46 9.01
CA GLU A 79 -0.87 -3.73 8.20
C GLU A 79 -1.36 -4.57 7.02
N ILE A 80 -0.46 -5.29 6.35
CA ILE A 80 -0.80 -6.19 5.24
C ILE A 80 -1.68 -7.34 5.72
N SER A 81 -1.39 -7.94 6.88
CA SER A 81 -2.18 -9.06 7.39
C SER A 81 -3.63 -8.69 7.69
N ASN A 82 -3.88 -7.43 8.04
CA ASN A 82 -5.20 -6.90 8.37
C ASN A 82 -5.88 -6.18 7.18
N ALA A 83 -5.26 -6.14 6.00
CA ALA A 83 -5.80 -5.45 4.83
C ALA A 83 -6.96 -6.23 4.18
N ASP A 84 -7.96 -5.53 3.66
CA ASP A 84 -8.99 -6.11 2.79
C ASP A 84 -8.56 -6.10 1.31
N ILE A 85 -7.74 -5.11 0.94
CA ILE A 85 -7.17 -4.95 -0.39
C ILE A 85 -5.82 -4.24 -0.29
N MET A 86 -4.92 -4.51 -1.22
CA MET A 86 -3.62 -3.88 -1.27
C MET A 86 -3.33 -3.34 -2.67
N ALA A 87 -2.54 -2.27 -2.75
CA ALA A 87 -1.94 -1.81 -3.98
C ALA A 87 -0.45 -1.47 -3.80
N THR A 88 0.32 -1.46 -4.91
CA THR A 88 1.72 -1.05 -4.92
C THR A 88 1.95 0.13 -5.88
N SER A 89 2.79 1.08 -5.48
CA SER A 89 3.28 2.19 -6.29
C SER A 89 4.65 2.68 -5.79
N VAL A 90 5.62 1.76 -5.76
CA VAL A 90 6.98 1.95 -5.22
C VAL A 90 8.04 2.10 -6.30
N GLY A 91 7.71 1.82 -7.56
CA GLY A 91 8.66 1.72 -8.65
C GLY A 91 9.18 0.29 -8.82
N VAL A 92 9.33 -0.12 -10.08
CA VAL A 92 9.67 -1.48 -10.49
C VAL A 92 10.87 -2.08 -9.76
N ASN A 93 11.92 -1.29 -9.55
CA ASN A 93 13.15 -1.75 -8.91
C ASN A 93 12.97 -2.11 -7.43
N ILE A 94 11.91 -1.62 -6.79
CA ILE A 94 11.62 -1.83 -5.37
C ILE A 94 10.67 -3.02 -5.17
N LEU A 95 9.99 -3.50 -6.22
CA LEU A 95 9.09 -4.65 -6.12
C LEU A 95 9.72 -5.91 -5.50
N PRO A 96 10.96 -6.32 -5.85
CA PRO A 96 11.60 -7.48 -5.21
C PRO A 96 11.80 -7.29 -3.70
N GLU A 97 12.08 -6.07 -3.25
CA GLU A 97 12.33 -5.77 -1.84
C GLU A 97 11.06 -5.86 -0.99
N ILE A 98 9.92 -5.42 -1.54
CA ILE A 98 8.64 -5.45 -0.82
C ILE A 98 7.99 -6.84 -0.80
N ALA A 99 8.40 -7.74 -1.70
CA ALA A 99 7.87 -9.10 -1.79
C ALA A 99 8.02 -9.85 -0.46
N LYS A 100 9.18 -9.71 0.20
CA LYS A 100 9.44 -10.28 1.53
C LYS A 100 8.48 -9.77 2.59
N THR A 101 8.18 -8.47 2.57
CA THR A 101 7.22 -7.85 3.50
C THR A 101 5.80 -8.34 3.26
N ILE A 102 5.41 -8.48 1.98
CA ILE A 102 4.11 -9.03 1.61
C ILE A 102 3.99 -10.48 2.06
N ALA A 103 5.00 -11.31 1.81
CA ALA A 103 5.04 -12.70 2.25
C ALA A 103 4.93 -12.82 3.78
N ALA A 104 5.66 -11.98 4.53
CA ALA A 104 5.54 -11.93 6.00
C ALA A 104 4.12 -11.56 6.46
N GLY A 105 3.49 -10.58 5.80
CA GLY A 105 2.11 -10.20 6.06
C GLY A 105 1.12 -11.33 5.78
N LEU A 106 1.29 -12.06 4.68
CA LEU A 106 0.48 -13.23 4.32
C LEU A 106 0.65 -14.39 5.32
N LYS A 107 1.90 -14.74 5.68
CA LYS A 107 2.18 -15.76 6.70
C LYS A 107 1.49 -15.42 8.01
N LYS A 108 1.58 -14.15 8.46
CA LYS A 108 0.88 -13.69 9.65
C LYS A 108 -0.64 -13.74 9.50
N ARG A 109 -1.19 -13.28 8.36
CA ARG A 109 -2.63 -13.32 8.06
C ARG A 109 -3.19 -14.73 8.26
N TRP A 110 -2.52 -15.74 7.71
CA TRP A 110 -2.93 -17.13 7.84
C TRP A 110 -2.76 -17.68 9.25
N ARG A 111 -1.64 -17.35 9.92
CA ARG A 111 -1.39 -17.75 11.31
C ARG A 111 -2.47 -17.23 12.26
N ASP A 112 -2.96 -16.01 12.01
CA ASP A 112 -3.99 -15.36 12.81
C ASP A 112 -5.41 -15.82 12.41
N GLY A 113 -5.52 -16.85 11.55
CA GLY A 113 -6.77 -17.51 11.17
C GLY A 113 -7.55 -16.83 10.05
N ASN A 114 -7.01 -15.77 9.45
CA ASN A 114 -7.63 -15.10 8.33
C ASN A 114 -7.22 -15.76 7.01
N THR A 115 -8.14 -16.52 6.41
CA THR A 115 -7.94 -17.20 5.12
C THR A 115 -8.61 -16.49 3.95
N GLU A 116 -9.21 -15.31 4.18
CA GLU A 116 -9.84 -14.54 3.11
C GLU A 116 -8.80 -14.07 2.09
N PRO A 117 -9.07 -14.19 0.78
CA PRO A 117 -8.14 -13.76 -0.26
C PRO A 117 -7.77 -12.28 -0.13
N LEU A 118 -6.47 -11.99 -0.23
CA LEU A 118 -5.97 -10.62 -0.36
C LEU A 118 -5.72 -10.32 -1.85
N ASN A 119 -6.52 -9.43 -2.42
CA ASN A 119 -6.27 -8.92 -3.78
C ASN A 119 -5.17 -7.85 -3.75
N ILE A 120 -4.16 -7.98 -4.60
CA ILE A 120 -3.03 -7.05 -4.71
C ILE A 120 -3.04 -6.41 -6.10
N ILE A 121 -3.28 -5.10 -6.17
CA ILE A 121 -3.29 -4.30 -7.41
C ILE A 121 -1.91 -3.69 -7.63
N ILE A 122 -1.26 -4.04 -8.73
CA ILE A 122 0.11 -3.58 -9.01
C ILE A 122 0.05 -2.38 -9.95
N CYS A 123 0.33 -1.19 -9.43
CA CYS A 123 0.30 0.06 -10.19
C CYS A 123 1.71 0.50 -10.56
N GLU A 124 2.43 -0.38 -11.25
CA GLU A 124 3.82 -0.18 -11.68
C GLU A 124 3.93 -0.13 -13.19
N ASN A 125 4.89 0.64 -13.71
CA ASN A 125 5.16 0.71 -15.15
C ASN A 125 6.00 -0.49 -15.62
N LEU A 126 5.45 -1.70 -15.50
CA LEU A 126 6.08 -2.94 -15.95
C LEU A 126 5.03 -3.94 -16.45
N ILE A 127 5.19 -4.39 -17.69
CA ILE A 127 4.40 -5.47 -18.26
C ILE A 127 4.75 -6.78 -17.53
N GLY A 128 3.74 -7.52 -17.08
CA GLY A 128 3.94 -8.79 -16.39
C GLY A 128 4.40 -8.66 -14.93
N ALA A 129 4.29 -7.46 -14.34
CA ALA A 129 4.65 -7.24 -12.93
C ALA A 129 3.92 -8.18 -11.96
N ASN A 130 2.70 -8.61 -12.30
CA ASN A 130 1.93 -9.59 -11.53
C ASN A 130 2.60 -10.96 -11.46
N LEU A 131 3.20 -11.43 -12.57
CA LEU A 131 3.87 -12.73 -12.61
C LEU A 131 5.16 -12.69 -11.79
N LEU A 132 5.94 -11.61 -11.94
CA LEU A 132 7.18 -11.41 -11.22
C LEU A 132 6.95 -11.25 -9.71
N LEU A 133 6.00 -10.40 -9.32
CA LEU A 133 5.69 -10.20 -7.91
C LEU A 133 5.15 -11.49 -7.26
N ALA A 134 4.27 -12.22 -7.96
CA ALA A 134 3.79 -13.51 -7.47
C ALA A 134 4.94 -14.53 -7.29
N GLN A 135 5.90 -14.56 -8.22
CA GLN A 135 7.08 -15.42 -8.11
C GLN A 135 7.93 -15.05 -6.90
N TRP A 136 8.24 -13.77 -6.69
CA TRP A 136 9.04 -13.32 -5.54
C TRP A 136 8.35 -13.60 -4.21
N ILE A 137 7.04 -13.30 -4.11
CA ILE A 137 6.24 -13.64 -2.93
C ILE A 137 6.27 -15.15 -2.70
N GLY A 138 6.07 -15.97 -3.73
CA GLY A 138 6.11 -17.43 -3.64
C GLY A 138 7.43 -17.96 -3.06
N ASN A 139 8.56 -17.44 -3.55
CA ASN A 139 9.88 -17.81 -3.02
C ASN A 139 10.03 -17.49 -1.52
N ASP A 140 9.52 -16.35 -1.06
CA ASP A 140 9.54 -15.94 0.35
C ASP A 140 8.49 -16.68 1.20
N LEU A 141 7.46 -17.27 0.59
CA LEU A 141 6.49 -18.14 1.27
C LEU A 141 7.05 -19.55 1.48
N ASP A 142 7.74 -20.10 0.48
CA ASP A 142 8.31 -21.46 0.49
C ASP A 142 9.55 -21.58 1.37
N THR A 143 10.16 -20.46 1.77
CA THR A 143 11.20 -20.46 2.79
C THR A 143 10.56 -20.82 4.14
N SER A 144 10.81 -22.05 4.57
CA SER A 144 10.40 -22.59 5.87
C SER A 144 11.08 -21.83 7.00
N GLU A 145 10.27 -21.10 7.78
CA GLU A 145 10.53 -20.82 9.20
C GLU A 145 9.71 -21.80 10.05
#